data_AF-A0A2H1MZ46-F1
#
_entry.id   AF-A0A2H1MZ46-F1
#
_cell.length_a   1.000
_cell.length_b   1.000
_cell.length_c   1.000
_cell.angle_alpha   90.00
_cell.angle_beta   90.00
_cell.angle_gamma   90.00
#
_symmetry.space_group_name_H-M   'P 1'
#
loop_
_entity.id
_entity.type
_entity.pdbx_description
1 polymer ?
#
loop_
_entity_poly.entity_id
_entity_poly.type
_entity_poly.pdbx_seq_one_letter_code
_entity_poly.pdbx_strand_id
1 'polypeptide(L)' 'YMTSMAPTYGLTEFNVKQGDEVTVTITNIDQIEDVSHGFVMTNHGASMEISPQQTSSITFTADKPGLHWYYRSW' A
#
# COMPACT_ATOMS: atom_id res chain seq x y z
N TYR A 1 1.62 -8.28 -3.29
CA TYR A 1 0.49 -8.66 -2.43
C TYR A 1 0.94 -8.58 -0.98
N MET A 2 0.15 -7.96 -0.11
CA MET A 2 0.39 -7.95 1.34
C MET A 2 -0.92 -7.87 2.12
N THR A 3 -0.91 -8.27 3.39
CA THR A 3 -1.99 -7.97 4.32
C THR A 3 -1.70 -6.68 5.09
N SER A 4 -2.72 -6.13 5.76
CA SER A 4 -2.58 -5.07 6.74
C SER A 4 -3.49 -5.35 7.94
N MET A 5 -2.97 -5.14 9.14
CA MET A 5 -3.70 -5.20 10.40
C MET A 5 -3.08 -4.14 11.31
N ALA A 6 -3.88 -3.19 11.80
CA ALA A 6 -3.34 -2.05 12.54
C ALA A 6 -2.44 -2.51 13.72
N PRO A 7 -1.23 -1.94 13.89
CA PRO A 7 -0.66 -0.77 13.20
C PRO A 7 0.27 -1.10 12.02
N THR A 8 0.24 -2.31 11.49
CA THR A 8 1.29 -2.84 10.60
C THR A 8 0.80 -3.21 9.20
N TYR A 9 1.66 -2.95 8.21
CA TYR A 9 1.61 -3.70 6.96
C TYR A 9 2.35 -5.04 7.13
N GLY A 10 1.92 -6.07 6.40
CA GLY A 10 2.58 -7.38 6.40
C GLY A 10 3.91 -7.40 5.65
N LEU A 11 4.19 -6.40 4.82
CA LEU A 11 5.51 -6.14 4.24
C LEU A 11 6.00 -4.78 4.73
N THR A 12 7.27 -4.70 5.11
CA THR A 12 7.92 -3.45 5.56
C THR A 12 8.80 -2.83 4.50
N GLU A 13 9.26 -3.62 3.52
CA GLU A 13 10.03 -3.17 2.36
C GLU A 13 9.87 -4.15 1.19
N PHE A 14 10.10 -3.65 -0.03
CA PHE A 14 10.23 -4.45 -1.24
C PHE A 14 11.11 -3.71 -2.25
N ASN A 15 11.80 -4.45 -3.11
CA ASN A 15 12.70 -3.89 -4.11
C ASN A 15 12.12 -4.11 -5.51
N VAL A 16 12.22 -3.08 -6.35
CA VAL A 16 11.81 -3.08 -7.77
C VAL A 16 12.90 -2.39 -8.60
N LYS A 17 12.82 -2.52 -9.92
CA LYS A 17 13.68 -1.77 -10.84
C LYS A 17 13.01 -0.47 -11.24
N GLN A 18 13.83 0.55 -11.54
CA GLN A 18 13.31 1.79 -12.11
C GLN A 18 12.60 1.47 -13.43
N GLY A 19 11.39 2.02 -13.60
CA GLY A 19 10.53 1.83 -14.77
C GLY A 19 9.59 0.63 -14.66
N ASP A 20 9.67 -0.18 -13.60
CA ASP A 20 8.71 -1.27 -13.40
C ASP A 20 7.29 -0.70 -13.21
N GLU A 21 6.31 -1.37 -13.81
CA GLU A 21 4.89 -1.18 -13.50
C GLU A 21 4.56 -2.00 -12.26
N VAL A 22 4.32 -1.31 -11.15
CA VAL A 22 4.12 -1.94 -9.84
C VAL A 22 2.64 -1.89 -9.49
N THR A 23 2.05 -3.07 -9.28
CA THR A 23 0.70 -3.18 -8.70
C THR A 23 0.80 -3.62 -7.25
N VAL A 24 0.35 -2.77 -6.34
CA VAL A 24 0.28 -3.08 -4.93
C VAL A 24 -1.15 -3.49 -4.58
N THR A 25 -1.32 -4.74 -4.20
CA THR A 25 -2.59 -5.31 -3.73
C THR A 25 -2.51 -5.55 -2.23
N ILE A 26 -3.45 -4.95 -1.48
CA ILE A 26 -3.51 -5.02 -0.02
C ILE A 26 -4.87 -5.54 0.40
N THR A 27 -4.87 -6.49 1.34
CA THR A 27 -6.07 -6.93 2.06
C THR A 27 -6.01 -6.44 3.50
N ASN A 28 -7.01 -5.67 3.94
CA ASN A 28 -7.16 -5.29 5.34
C ASN A 28 -7.83 -6.45 6.08
N ILE A 29 -7.12 -7.05 7.05
CA ILE A 29 -7.61 -8.22 7.80
C ILE A 29 -8.16 -7.85 9.19
N ASP A 30 -8.26 -6.57 9.53
CA ASP A 30 -8.95 -6.12 10.74
C ASP A 30 -10.42 -6.53 10.72
N GLN A 31 -10.91 -6.99 11.88
CA GLN A 31 -12.27 -7.47 12.08
C GLN A 31 -13.16 -6.42 12.78
N ILE A 32 -12.62 -5.24 13.05
CA ILE A 32 -13.29 -4.16 13.75
C ILE A 32 -13.85 -3.19 12.71
N GLU A 33 -15.13 -2.85 12.83
CA GLU A 33 -15.81 -1.86 11.98
C GLU A 33 -15.10 -0.51 12.04
N ASP A 34 -15.14 0.23 10.93
CA ASP A 34 -14.53 1.56 10.76
C ASP A 34 -13.02 1.66 11.00
N VAL A 35 -12.30 0.53 11.11
CA VAL A 35 -10.82 0.49 11.08
C VAL A 35 -10.33 0.52 9.64
N SER A 36 -10.59 1.62 8.94
CA SER A 36 -10.11 1.84 7.58
C SER A 36 -8.61 2.13 7.55
N HIS A 37 -7.94 1.53 6.57
CA HIS A 37 -6.54 1.82 6.27
C HIS A 37 -6.41 2.65 5.01
N GLY A 38 -5.28 3.33 4.88
CA GLY A 38 -4.82 3.90 3.62
C GLY A 38 -3.57 3.22 3.12
N PHE A 39 -3.29 3.38 1.84
CA PHE A 39 -1.96 3.19 1.28
C PHE A 39 -1.62 4.38 0.40
N VAL A 40 -0.51 5.04 0.73
CA VAL A 40 0.04 6.13 -0.07
C VAL A 40 1.48 5.79 -0.44
N MET A 41 1.77 5.82 -1.75
CA MET A 41 3.13 5.77 -2.25
C MET A 41 3.66 7.20 -2.39
N THR A 42 4.58 7.59 -1.51
CA THR A 42 5.09 8.96 -1.42
C THR A 42 5.67 9.41 -2.76
N ASN A 43 5.30 10.60 -3.22
CA ASN A 43 5.72 11.20 -4.50
C ASN A 43 5.28 10.47 -5.78
N HIS A 44 4.39 9.48 -5.74
CA HIS A 44 3.95 8.74 -6.93
C HIS A 44 2.47 8.96 -7.30
N GLY A 45 1.75 9.83 -6.56
CA GLY A 45 0.33 10.11 -6.83
C GLY A 45 -0.60 8.89 -6.66
N ALA A 46 -0.10 7.80 -6.07
CA ALA A 46 -0.87 6.60 -5.80
C ALA A 46 -1.36 6.62 -4.35
N SER A 47 -2.68 6.71 -4.18
CA SER A 47 -3.37 6.74 -2.91
C SER A 47 -4.67 5.93 -3.00
N MET A 48 -4.94 5.06 -2.03
CA MET A 48 -6.19 4.29 -1.96
C MET A 48 -6.62 4.02 -0.52
N GLU A 49 -7.93 3.80 -0.33
CA GLU A 49 -8.53 3.26 0.89
C GLU A 49 -8.58 1.72 0.85
N ILE A 50 -8.41 1.09 2.01
CA ILE A 50 -8.71 -0.32 2.26
C ILE A 50 -9.51 -0.45 3.56
N SER A 51 -10.85 -0.48 3.47
CA SER A 51 -11.73 -0.69 4.63
C SER A 51 -11.60 -2.12 5.18
N PRO A 52 -12.08 -2.41 6.40
CA PRO A 52 -11.99 -3.76 7.00
C PRO A 52 -12.51 -4.87 6.05
N GLN A 53 -11.76 -5.97 5.95
CA GLN A 53 -12.01 -7.11 5.05
C GLN A 53 -11.96 -6.82 3.55
N GLN A 54 -11.72 -5.58 3.13
CA GLN A 54 -11.56 -5.22 1.72
C GLN A 54 -10.19 -5.66 1.19
N THR A 55 -10.17 -6.02 -0.10
CA THR A 55 -8.93 -6.05 -0.89
C THR A 55 -8.99 -4.94 -1.93
N SER A 56 -7.99 -4.06 -1.92
CA SER A 56 -7.84 -2.98 -2.90
C SER A 56 -6.49 -3.09 -3.58
N SER A 57 -6.41 -2.64 -4.83
CA SER A 57 -5.14 -2.57 -5.57
C SER A 57 -5.01 -1.27 -6.32
N ILE A 58 -3.77 -0.78 -6.39
CA ILE A 58 -3.40 0.40 -7.18
C ILE A 58 -2.13 0.10 -7.97
N THR A 59 -2.09 0.61 -9.21
CA THR A 59 -0.95 0.45 -10.12
C THR A 59 -0.27 1.79 -10.34
N PHE A 60 1.05 1.82 -10.29
CA PHE A 60 1.87 2.99 -10.58
C PHE A 60 3.19 2.58 -11.22
N THR A 61 3.84 3.50 -11.93
CA THR A 61 5.18 3.30 -12.47
C THR A 61 6.22 3.72 -11.43
N ALA A 62 7.22 2.87 -11.15
CA ALA A 62 8.38 3.21 -10.32
C ALA A 62 9.38 4.07 -11.12
N ASP A 63 8.97 5.28 -11.52
CA ASP A 63 9.70 6.16 -12.43
C ASP A 63 10.90 6.87 -11.77
N LYS A 64 10.93 6.93 -10.44
CA LYS A 64 11.97 7.61 -9.64
C LYS A 64 12.90 6.58 -8.98
N PRO A 65 14.22 6.66 -9.20
CA PRO A 65 15.17 5.78 -8.50
C PRO A 65 15.31 6.15 -7.02
N GLY A 66 15.87 5.23 -6.23
CA GLY A 66 16.18 5.45 -4.81
C GLY A 66 15.16 4.86 -3.84
N LEU A 67 15.26 5.26 -2.57
CA LEU A 67 14.36 4.83 -1.52
C LEU A 67 13.11 5.72 -1.51
N HIS A 68 11.94 5.08 -1.59
CA HIS A 68 10.66 5.77 -1.49
C HIS A 68 9.78 5.09 -0.44
N TRP A 69 9.25 5.90 0.48
CA TRP A 69 8.41 5.41 1.57
C TRP A 69 6.97 5.21 1.10
N TYR A 70 6.33 4.17 1.62
CA TYR A 70 4.87 4.07 1.66
C TYR A 70 4.40 4.09 3.11
N TYR A 71 3.18 4.58 3.33
CA TYR A 71 2.63 4.74 4.67
C TYR A 71 1.11 4.62 4.68
N ARG A 72 0.56 4.37 5.89
CA ARG A 72 -0.88 4.41 6.16
C ARG A 72 -1.31 5.86 6.37
N SER A 73 -2.16 6.38 5.50
CA SER A 73 -2.68 7.76 5.61
C SER A 73 -3.75 7.94 6.69
N TRP A 74 -4.30 6.83 7.20
CA TRP A 74 -5.30 6.74 8.25
C TRP A 74 -4.80 5.78 9.33
#